data_AF-A0AAX3LMN8-F1
#
_entry.id   AF-A0AAX3LMN8-F1
#
_cell.length_a   1.000
_cell.length_b   1.000
_cell.length_c   1.000
_cell.angle_alpha   90.00
_cell.angle_beta   90.00
_cell.angle_gamma   90.00
#
_symmetry.space_group_name_H-M   'P 1'
#
loop_
_entity.id
_entity.type
_entity.pdbx_description
1 polymer ?
#
loop_
_entity_poly.entity_id
_entity_poly.type
_entity_poly.pdbx_seq_one_letter_code
_entity_poly.pdbx_strand_id
1 'polypeptide(L)'
;MTFQYLSKTITAAALSLGLASAVAAQDEEAVLEVTLAEETHSFTLSDLKSMPVSSFETTTIWTDGTQAFEGVSLKDLFETLNVEEGTITATAINDYAVEIPMSDAVEDGPIIAYHTNGEEMSRRDKGPLWVVYPYDSDIAYQTELVYSRSIWQLDRISVE
;
A
#
# COMPACT_ATOMS: atom_id res chain seq x y z
N MET A 1 -65.28 58.54 6.96
CA MET A 1 -64.15 59.46 7.20
C MET A 1 -63.32 58.85 8.33
N THR A 2 -62.00 58.86 8.17
CA THR A 2 -60.94 58.47 9.13
C THR A 2 -60.26 57.09 8.94
N PHE A 3 -59.00 57.22 8.52
CA PHE A 3 -57.81 56.36 8.37
C PHE A 3 -57.55 55.14 9.31
N GLN A 4 -56.90 54.10 8.76
CA GLN A 4 -55.60 53.49 9.19
C GLN A 4 -55.23 52.31 8.23
N TYR A 5 -54.11 52.36 7.46
CA TYR A 5 -52.75 51.80 7.72
C TYR A 5 -52.74 50.27 8.04
N LEU A 6 -51.89 49.35 7.55
CA LEU A 6 -50.59 49.36 6.86
C LEU A 6 -50.27 47.93 6.33
N SER A 7 -49.60 47.90 5.17
CA SER A 7 -48.69 46.93 4.52
C SER A 7 -48.16 45.65 5.23
N LYS A 8 -48.14 44.55 4.43
CA LYS A 8 -47.08 43.51 4.19
C LYS A 8 -46.40 42.78 5.36
N THR A 9 -46.37 41.43 5.29
CA THR A 9 -45.14 40.66 4.99
C THR A 9 -45.43 39.18 4.68
N ILE A 10 -44.77 38.65 3.63
CA ILE A 10 -44.64 37.23 3.28
C ILE A 10 -43.30 36.76 3.86
N THR A 11 -43.28 35.67 4.62
CA THR A 11 -42.04 35.05 5.12
C THR A 11 -41.78 33.77 4.33
N ALA A 12 -40.64 33.74 3.62
CA ALA A 12 -40.08 32.55 3.00
C ALA A 12 -39.12 31.86 3.98
N ALA A 13 -39.21 30.54 4.11
CA ALA A 13 -38.25 29.73 4.85
C ALA A 13 -37.20 29.14 3.88
N ALA A 14 -35.93 29.42 4.16
CA ALA A 14 -34.79 28.96 3.38
C ALA A 14 -34.38 27.54 3.81
N LEU A 15 -34.20 26.65 2.83
CA LEU A 15 -33.67 25.30 3.00
C LEU A 15 -32.14 25.36 2.78
N SER A 16 -31.36 25.16 3.83
CA SER A 16 -29.90 25.09 3.74
C SER A 16 -29.46 23.73 3.19
N LEU A 17 -28.90 23.71 1.97
CA LEU A 17 -28.22 22.55 1.40
C LEU A 17 -26.92 22.26 2.17
N GLY A 18 -26.75 21.02 2.64
CA GLY A 18 -25.46 20.50 3.07
C GLY A 18 -24.57 20.21 1.87
N LEU A 19 -23.41 20.87 1.82
CA LEU A 19 -22.32 20.49 0.92
C LEU A 19 -21.63 19.25 1.50
N ALA A 20 -21.92 18.08 0.94
CA ALA A 20 -21.01 16.95 1.03
C ALA A 20 -19.78 17.29 0.16
N SER A 21 -18.64 17.55 0.78
CA SER A 21 -17.38 17.65 0.07
C SER A 21 -17.02 16.27 -0.47
N ALA A 22 -17.28 16.04 -1.76
CA ALA A 22 -16.59 15.01 -2.51
C ALA A 22 -15.12 15.43 -2.53
N VAL A 23 -14.29 14.76 -1.73
CA VAL A 23 -12.84 14.80 -1.92
C VAL A 23 -12.62 14.25 -3.33
N ALA A 24 -12.11 15.10 -4.23
CA ALA A 24 -11.70 14.65 -5.53
C ALA A 24 -10.60 13.60 -5.32
N ALA A 25 -10.88 12.34 -5.66
CA ALA A 25 -9.84 11.36 -5.89
C ALA A 25 -8.93 11.96 -6.96
N GLN A 26 -7.69 12.28 -6.61
CA GLN A 26 -6.68 12.55 -7.62
C GLN A 26 -6.48 11.23 -8.37
N ASP A 27 -6.46 11.25 -9.70
CA ASP A 27 -6.05 10.11 -10.51
C ASP A 27 -4.58 9.80 -10.19
N GLU A 28 -4.35 9.04 -9.13
CA GLU A 28 -3.05 8.53 -8.76
C GLU A 28 -2.76 7.29 -9.61
N GLU A 29 -1.53 7.21 -10.15
CA GLU A 29 -1.12 6.07 -10.96
C GLU A 29 -0.95 4.83 -10.08
N ALA A 30 -1.33 3.67 -10.60
CA ALA A 30 -1.08 2.40 -9.93
C ALA A 30 0.44 2.18 -9.77
N VAL A 31 0.86 1.80 -8.58
CA VAL A 31 2.25 1.45 -8.27
C VAL A 31 2.45 -0.05 -8.14
N LEU A 32 1.36 -0.81 -7.97
CA LEU A 32 1.36 -2.26 -7.89
C LEU A 32 0.15 -2.83 -8.63
N GLU A 33 0.38 -3.80 -9.51
CA GLU A 33 -0.65 -4.68 -10.04
C GLU A 33 -0.54 -6.06 -9.39
N VAL A 34 -1.66 -6.62 -8.95
CA VAL A 34 -1.74 -7.97 -8.39
C VAL A 34 -2.69 -8.80 -9.23
N THR A 35 -2.18 -9.84 -9.89
CA THR A 35 -2.97 -10.75 -10.72
C THR A 35 -3.24 -12.06 -9.99
N LEU A 36 -4.52 -12.40 -9.85
CA LEU A 36 -5.01 -13.64 -9.27
C LEU A 36 -5.77 -14.39 -10.37
N ALA A 37 -5.18 -15.48 -10.87
CA ALA A 37 -5.67 -16.18 -12.06
C ALA A 37 -5.90 -15.23 -13.27
N GLU A 38 -7.14 -14.88 -13.59
CA GLU A 38 -7.50 -13.98 -14.71
C GLU A 38 -7.95 -12.57 -14.25
N GLU A 39 -7.94 -12.29 -12.95
CA GLU A 39 -8.33 -11.00 -12.38
C GLU A 39 -7.10 -10.19 -11.95
N THR A 40 -7.04 -8.93 -12.37
CA THR A 40 -5.97 -8.00 -11.97
C THR A 40 -6.54 -6.88 -11.09
N HIS A 41 -5.94 -6.72 -9.92
CA HIS A 41 -6.21 -5.64 -8.98
C HIS A 41 -5.08 -4.60 -9.06
N SER A 42 -5.43 -3.34 -9.29
CA SER A 42 -4.46 -2.24 -9.32
C SER A 42 -4.51 -1.45 -8.02
N PHE A 43 -3.35 -1.18 -7.44
CA PHE A 43 -3.20 -0.41 -6.21
C PHE A 43 -2.35 0.84 -6.46
N THR A 44 -2.89 2.00 -6.09
CA THR A 44 -2.13 3.25 -5.95
C THR A 44 -1.32 3.22 -4.65
N LEU A 45 -0.37 4.15 -4.50
CA LEU A 45 0.39 4.22 -3.26
C LEU A 45 -0.53 4.65 -2.10
N SER A 46 -1.51 5.52 -2.35
CA SER A 46 -2.56 5.85 -1.38
C SER A 46 -3.39 4.64 -0.96
N ASP A 47 -3.71 3.72 -1.87
CA ASP A 47 -4.44 2.48 -1.53
C ASP A 47 -3.61 1.63 -0.56
N LEU A 48 -2.32 1.42 -0.86
CA LEU A 48 -1.41 0.69 0.03
C LEU A 48 -1.27 1.36 1.40
N LYS A 49 -1.15 2.69 1.44
CA LYS A 49 -1.10 3.46 2.70
C LYS A 49 -2.40 3.42 3.51
N SER A 50 -3.52 3.02 2.89
CA SER A 50 -4.81 2.88 3.57
C SER A 50 -5.01 1.51 4.24
N MET A 51 -4.17 0.52 3.91
CA MET A 51 -4.15 -0.79 4.54
C MET A 51 -3.48 -0.74 5.93
N PRO A 52 -3.61 -1.79 6.76
CA PRO A 52 -2.84 -1.89 8.00
C PRO A 52 -1.33 -1.70 7.75
N VAL A 53 -0.75 -0.73 8.45
CA VAL A 53 0.66 -0.37 8.32
C VAL A 53 1.50 -1.30 9.18
N SER A 54 2.54 -1.88 8.57
CA SER A 54 3.56 -2.71 9.21
C SER A 54 4.93 -2.04 9.09
N SER A 55 5.77 -2.19 10.12
CA SER A 55 7.12 -1.61 10.13
C SER A 55 8.08 -2.44 10.97
N PHE A 56 9.36 -2.41 10.59
CA PHE A 56 10.44 -2.98 11.38
C PHE A 56 11.78 -2.33 11.04
N GLU A 57 12.76 -2.53 11.92
CA GLU A 57 14.16 -2.17 11.68
C GLU A 57 14.98 -3.42 11.35
N THR A 58 15.81 -3.36 10.32
CA THR A 58 16.74 -4.44 9.98
C THR A 58 17.95 -3.91 9.22
N THR A 59 19.07 -4.61 9.31
CA THR A 59 20.19 -4.48 8.38
C THR A 59 19.88 -5.23 7.09
N THR A 60 20.45 -4.78 5.97
CA THR A 60 20.37 -5.49 4.69
C THR A 60 21.75 -5.61 4.05
N ILE A 61 21.92 -6.56 3.14
CA ILE A 61 23.17 -6.69 2.38
C ILE A 61 23.33 -5.63 1.26
N TRP A 62 22.30 -4.80 1.05
CA TRP A 62 22.25 -3.81 -0.03
C TRP A 62 22.28 -2.36 0.47
N THR A 63 22.32 -2.14 1.78
CA THR A 63 22.31 -0.82 2.42
C THR A 63 23.33 -0.79 3.56
N ASP A 64 23.82 0.39 3.88
CA ASP A 64 24.73 0.57 5.02
C ASP A 64 23.93 0.79 6.31
N GLY A 65 24.23 -0.01 7.34
CA GLY A 65 23.61 0.11 8.65
C GLY A 65 22.18 -0.43 8.74
N THR A 66 21.55 -0.16 9.88
CA THR A 66 20.16 -0.53 10.17
C THR A 66 19.22 0.47 9.50
N GLN A 67 18.22 -0.06 8.80
CA GLN A 67 17.20 0.69 8.09
C GLN A 67 15.83 0.46 8.75
N ALA A 68 15.04 1.52 8.88
CA ALA A 68 13.63 1.43 9.28
C ALA A 68 12.77 1.33 8.01
N PHE A 69 12.04 0.23 7.85
CA PHE A 69 11.09 0.05 6.75
C PHE A 69 9.66 0.16 7.25
N GLU A 70 8.80 0.76 6.42
CA GLU A 70 7.36 0.86 6.67
C GLU A 70 6.60 0.59 5.36
N GLY A 71 5.53 -0.18 5.47
CA GLY A 71 4.81 -0.74 4.33
C GLY A 71 3.52 -1.46 4.70
N VAL A 72 3.02 -2.27 3.78
CA VAL A 72 1.94 -3.25 4.03
C VAL A 72 2.57 -4.63 4.17
N SER A 73 2.12 -5.45 5.13
CA SER A 73 2.60 -6.84 5.21
C SER A 73 2.10 -7.66 4.02
N LEU A 74 2.89 -8.65 3.55
CA LEU A 74 2.39 -9.59 2.54
C LEU A 74 1.12 -10.30 3.03
N LYS A 75 1.07 -10.61 4.32
CA LYS A 75 -0.09 -11.20 4.98
C LYS A 75 -1.35 -10.34 4.79
N ASP A 76 -1.31 -9.06 5.15
CA ASP A 76 -2.48 -8.18 5.08
C ASP A 76 -2.94 -7.92 3.63
N LEU A 77 -1.99 -7.83 2.69
CA LEU A 77 -2.32 -7.72 1.26
C LEU A 77 -3.12 -8.94 0.78
N PHE A 78 -2.63 -10.15 1.05
CA PHE A 78 -3.29 -11.37 0.58
C PHE A 78 -4.55 -11.73 1.37
N GLU A 79 -4.65 -11.35 2.65
CA GLU A 79 -5.90 -11.42 3.41
C GLU A 79 -6.98 -10.51 2.81
N THR A 80 -6.61 -9.29 2.39
CA THR A 80 -7.52 -8.34 1.70
C THR A 80 -8.05 -8.93 0.38
N LEU A 81 -7.22 -9.74 -0.29
CA LEU A 81 -7.54 -10.39 -1.55
C LEU A 81 -8.15 -11.80 -1.39
N ASN A 82 -8.34 -12.27 -0.15
CA ASN A 82 -8.82 -13.61 0.17
C ASN A 82 -8.01 -14.76 -0.48
N VAL A 83 -6.68 -14.64 -0.45
CA VAL A 83 -5.74 -15.64 -0.95
C VAL A 83 -4.94 -16.22 0.23
N GLU A 84 -4.94 -17.54 0.39
CA GLU A 84 -4.31 -18.22 1.53
C GLU A 84 -3.18 -19.19 1.14
N GLU A 85 -3.10 -19.59 -0.13
CA GLU A 85 -2.12 -20.56 -0.63
C GLU A 85 -1.59 -20.17 -2.00
N GLY A 86 -0.52 -20.85 -2.44
CA GLY A 86 0.08 -20.66 -3.76
C GLY A 86 1.53 -20.15 -3.71
N THR A 87 2.02 -19.77 -4.89
CA THR A 87 3.34 -19.16 -5.08
C THR A 87 3.18 -17.74 -5.59
N ILE A 88 3.74 -16.79 -4.84
CA ILE A 88 3.76 -15.38 -5.19
C ILE A 88 4.95 -15.15 -6.12
N THR A 89 4.69 -14.78 -7.36
CA THR A 89 5.72 -14.27 -8.28
C THR A 89 5.73 -12.76 -8.18
N ALA A 90 6.78 -12.20 -7.58
CA ALA A 90 6.97 -10.77 -7.43
C ALA A 90 7.92 -10.26 -8.52
N THR A 91 7.51 -9.25 -9.29
CA THR A 91 8.23 -8.76 -10.46
C THR A 91 8.51 -7.26 -10.35
N ALA A 92 9.73 -6.87 -10.73
CA ALA A 92 10.17 -5.49 -10.75
C ALA A 92 9.96 -4.83 -12.13
N ILE A 93 10.05 -3.49 -12.17
CA ILE A 93 9.91 -2.69 -13.39
C ILE A 93 10.87 -3.07 -14.54
N ASN A 94 11.93 -3.81 -14.25
CA ASN A 94 12.91 -4.29 -15.23
C ASN A 94 12.69 -5.77 -15.63
N ASP A 95 11.52 -6.33 -15.31
CA ASP A 95 11.10 -7.70 -15.56
C ASP A 95 11.92 -8.77 -14.83
N TYR A 96 12.75 -8.39 -13.85
CA TYR A 96 13.33 -9.34 -12.91
C TYR A 96 12.23 -9.84 -11.96
N ALA A 97 12.17 -11.15 -11.74
CA ALA A 97 11.15 -11.77 -10.91
C ALA A 97 11.76 -12.72 -9.88
N VAL A 98 11.08 -12.86 -8.74
CA VAL A 98 11.42 -13.79 -7.66
C VAL A 98 10.17 -14.54 -7.22
N GLU A 99 10.35 -15.76 -6.73
CA GLU A 99 9.27 -16.58 -6.18
C GLU A 99 9.30 -16.57 -4.65
N ILE A 100 8.16 -16.25 -4.05
CA ILE A 100 7.93 -16.23 -2.61
C ILE A 100 6.80 -17.21 -2.32
N PRO A 101 7.01 -18.24 -1.49
CA PRO A 101 5.91 -19.13 -1.14
C PRO A 101 4.89 -18.35 -0.29
N MET A 102 3.58 -18.57 -0.51
CA MET A 102 2.53 -17.92 0.30
C MET A 102 2.70 -18.18 1.80
N SER A 103 3.36 -19.28 2.18
CA SER A 103 3.72 -19.59 3.56
C SER A 103 4.66 -18.57 4.23
N ASP A 104 5.33 -17.70 3.46
CA ASP A 104 6.13 -16.60 3.99
C ASP A 104 5.26 -15.39 4.38
N ALA A 105 4.02 -15.29 3.88
CA ALA A 105 3.08 -14.22 4.21
C ALA A 105 2.46 -14.43 5.59
N VAL A 106 3.25 -14.23 6.65
CA VAL A 106 2.89 -14.44 8.05
C VAL A 106 2.96 -13.15 8.87
N GLU A 107 2.39 -13.19 10.07
CA GLU A 107 2.52 -12.11 11.05
C GLU A 107 4.00 -11.83 11.34
N ASP A 108 4.37 -10.55 11.47
CA ASP A 108 5.76 -10.10 11.65
C ASP A 108 6.72 -10.57 10.53
N GLY A 109 6.19 -10.98 9.37
CA GLY A 109 6.95 -11.46 8.23
C GLY A 109 7.36 -10.35 7.24
N PRO A 110 7.54 -10.68 5.95
CA PRO A 110 7.91 -9.72 4.91
C PRO A 110 6.82 -8.67 4.68
N ILE A 111 7.27 -7.46 4.35
CA ILE A 111 6.42 -6.34 3.97
C ILE A 111 6.75 -5.85 2.56
N ILE A 112 5.78 -5.23 1.90
CA ILE A 112 5.97 -4.37 0.73
C ILE A 112 6.19 -2.95 1.28
N ALA A 113 7.45 -2.60 1.46
CA ALA A 113 7.87 -1.30 1.96
C ALA A 113 7.70 -0.21 0.90
N TYR A 114 7.16 0.93 1.32
CA TYR A 114 7.07 2.16 0.52
C TYR A 114 7.75 3.38 1.20
N HIS A 115 8.12 3.26 2.48
CA HIS A 115 9.03 4.18 3.16
C HIS A 115 10.29 3.45 3.61
N THR A 116 11.41 4.18 3.60
CA THR A 116 12.65 3.79 4.27
C THR A 116 13.17 4.98 5.06
N ASN A 117 13.52 4.77 6.34
CA ASN A 117 14.02 5.79 7.26
C ASN A 117 13.10 7.03 7.35
N GLY A 118 11.79 6.81 7.29
CA GLY A 118 10.77 7.87 7.38
C GLY A 118 10.54 8.66 6.09
N GLU A 119 11.20 8.32 4.99
CA GLU A 119 11.06 8.97 3.69
C GLU A 119 10.48 8.03 2.63
N GLU A 120 9.61 8.56 1.76
CA GLU A 120 9.00 7.78 0.69
C GLU A 120 10.07 7.35 -0.31
N MET A 121 10.02 6.07 -0.70
CA MET A 121 11.07 5.49 -1.54
C MET A 121 10.96 5.98 -2.98
N SER A 122 12.02 6.63 -3.47
CA SER A 122 12.09 7.07 -4.86
C SER A 122 12.48 5.92 -5.79
N ARG A 123 12.12 5.98 -7.09
CA ARG A 123 12.60 5.01 -8.09
C ARG A 123 14.12 4.90 -8.15
N ARG A 124 14.86 5.97 -7.83
CA ARG A 124 16.33 5.96 -7.81
C ARG A 124 16.87 5.27 -6.55
N ASP A 125 16.07 5.21 -5.50
CA ASP A 125 16.43 4.70 -4.18
C ASP A 125 15.58 3.46 -3.83
N LYS A 126 15.60 2.46 -4.73
CA LYS A 126 14.94 1.15 -4.54
C LYS A 126 13.40 1.19 -4.45
N GLY A 127 12.76 2.34 -4.64
CA GLY A 127 11.29 2.47 -4.67
C GLY A 127 10.66 2.26 -6.05
N PRO A 128 9.34 2.42 -6.21
CA PRO A 128 8.42 2.89 -5.17
C PRO A 128 8.13 1.84 -4.11
N LEU A 129 8.34 0.55 -4.43
CA LEU A 129 8.04 -0.57 -3.56
C LEU A 129 9.21 -1.54 -3.45
N TRP A 130 9.39 -2.11 -2.25
CA TRP A 130 10.39 -3.15 -1.99
C TRP A 130 9.82 -4.24 -1.07
N VAL A 131 9.82 -5.50 -1.53
CA VAL A 131 9.59 -6.64 -0.64
C VAL A 131 10.84 -6.86 0.23
N VAL A 132 10.70 -6.67 1.53
CA VAL A 132 11.79 -6.78 2.51
C VAL A 132 11.37 -7.67 3.68
N TYR A 133 12.28 -8.54 4.10
CA TYR A 133 12.12 -9.41 5.27
C TYR A 133 12.78 -8.79 6.50
N PRO A 134 12.31 -9.09 7.72
CA PRO A 134 12.94 -8.64 8.95
C PRO A 134 14.17 -9.49 9.28
N TYR A 135 15.25 -9.34 8.50
CA TYR A 135 16.44 -10.20 8.58
C TYR A 135 17.06 -10.31 9.98
N ASP A 136 16.97 -9.25 10.78
CA ASP A 136 17.53 -9.23 12.13
C ASP A 136 16.60 -9.82 13.21
N SER A 137 15.35 -10.16 12.88
CA SER A 137 14.39 -10.71 13.86
C SER A 137 14.60 -12.21 14.13
N ASP A 138 15.00 -12.97 13.10
CA ASP A 138 15.27 -14.41 13.19
C ASP A 138 16.39 -14.82 12.21
N ILE A 139 17.29 -15.67 12.67
CA ILE A 139 18.36 -16.25 11.84
C ILE A 139 17.81 -17.04 10.65
N ALA A 140 16.57 -17.53 10.72
CA ALA A 140 15.87 -18.18 9.62
C ALA A 140 15.73 -17.25 8.40
N TYR A 141 15.65 -15.93 8.60
CA TYR A 141 15.63 -14.95 7.52
C TYR A 141 17.02 -14.63 6.95
N GLN A 142 18.11 -15.02 7.61
CA GLN A 142 19.49 -14.72 7.19
C GLN A 142 20.07 -15.82 6.30
N THR A 143 19.32 -16.25 5.30
CA THR A 143 19.75 -17.26 4.32
C THR A 143 19.80 -16.65 2.93
N GLU A 144 20.71 -17.15 2.08
CA GLU A 144 20.82 -16.71 0.68
C GLU A 144 19.47 -16.80 -0.06
N LEU A 145 18.70 -17.86 0.23
CA LEU A 145 17.35 -18.03 -0.33
C LEU A 145 16.42 -16.88 0.06
N VAL A 146 16.33 -16.54 1.35
CA VAL A 146 15.44 -15.45 1.80
C VAL A 146 15.93 -14.10 1.29
N TYR A 147 17.24 -13.82 1.28
CA TYR A 147 17.76 -12.60 0.65
C TYR A 147 17.42 -12.54 -0.85
N SER A 148 17.46 -13.66 -1.56
CA SER A 148 17.12 -13.70 -2.99
C SER A 148 15.64 -13.40 -3.28
N ARG A 149 14.76 -13.53 -2.28
CA ARG A 149 13.32 -13.20 -2.37
C ARG A 149 13.03 -11.71 -2.20
N SER A 150 14.01 -10.92 -1.78
CA SER A 150 13.85 -9.47 -1.67
C SER A 150 13.91 -8.82 -3.05
N ILE A 151 12.92 -8.00 -3.38
CA ILE A 151 12.82 -7.37 -4.70
C ILE A 151 12.38 -5.91 -4.57
N TRP A 152 13.23 -5.01 -5.06
CA TRP A 152 12.96 -3.57 -5.10
C TRP A 152 12.45 -3.15 -6.47
N GLN A 153 11.89 -1.93 -6.54
CA GLN A 153 11.17 -1.48 -7.74
C GLN A 153 10.06 -2.47 -8.14
N LEU A 154 9.42 -3.10 -7.15
CA LEU A 154 8.28 -3.98 -7.37
C LEU A 154 7.16 -3.19 -8.04
N ASP A 155 6.58 -3.74 -9.10
CA ASP A 155 5.40 -3.16 -9.77
C ASP A 155 4.30 -4.19 -10.06
N ARG A 156 4.63 -5.49 -10.04
CA ARG A 156 3.66 -6.56 -10.33
C ARG A 156 3.84 -7.75 -9.40
N ILE A 157 2.71 -8.34 -9.03
CA ILE A 157 2.62 -9.63 -8.35
C ILE A 157 1.65 -10.52 -9.15
N SER A 158 1.96 -11.79 -9.28
CA SER A 158 0.98 -12.82 -9.64
C SER A 158 1.00 -13.96 -8.64
N VAL A 159 -0.15 -14.62 -8.45
CA VAL A 159 -0.25 -15.82 -7.60
C VAL A 159 -0.75 -17.00 -8.43
N GLU A 160 -0.05 -18.12 -8.31
CA GLU A 160 -0.38 -19.42 -8.92
C GLU A 160 -0.56 -20.54 -7.88
#